data_AF-A0A956RNF3-F1
#
_entry.id   AF-A0A956RNF3-F1
#
_cell.length_a   1.000
_cell.length_b   1.000
_cell.length_c   1.000
_cell.angle_alpha   90.00
_cell.angle_beta   90.00
_cell.angle_gamma   90.00
#
_symmetry.space_group_name_H-M   'P 1'
#
loop_
_entity.id
_entity.type
_entity.pdbx_description
1 polymer ?
#
loop_
_entity_poly.entity_id
_entity_poly.type
_entity_poly.pdbx_seq_one_letter_code
_entity_poly.pdbx_strand_id
1 'polypeptide(L)'
;MLVLLGATVLAACSDLGDPPTDPDPDKNDAPVVAAVMPDSGAVGDTVSISGTDFGDVAGSVMLGAANMTIVSWNDLLVRSIVPEGAVTGSIRLLNAGGTSNAVSFRVGSGGGGGHPLPVISDIVPLRTVVGDTLWLNGTGFGTDPGDLRVELAAASGRVEAPILSWADTQVLVEIPQTAVAGLVTVTDGDRSTEGIDFDVAPELISFGSDLLNAQRTQGLFVAQGCSACHFDRQFGNNGFSVGNPTDIRAGGIHGPAAVPRHAEQSLIIRVLKGIEPGIQRMPQGGEMPAAQIRIVEDWINQGMRDN
;
A
#
# COMPACT_ATOMS: atom_id res chain seq x y z
N MET A 1 39.68 -101.01 11.87
CA MET A 1 40.97 -100.76 12.54
C MET A 1 40.81 -99.49 13.36
N LEU A 2 41.06 -99.60 14.67
CA LEU A 2 41.19 -98.60 15.76
C LEU A 2 41.81 -97.25 15.27
N VAL A 3 41.52 -96.03 15.77
CA VAL A 3 41.52 -95.41 17.13
C VAL A 3 40.83 -94.01 16.98
N LEU A 4 39.86 -93.50 17.75
CA LEU A 4 39.70 -93.04 19.16
C LEU A 4 40.25 -91.62 19.50
N LEU A 5 39.42 -90.87 20.29
CA LEU A 5 39.58 -89.54 20.96
C LEU A 5 39.43 -88.29 20.07
N GLY A 6 38.52 -87.33 20.30
CA GLY A 6 38.11 -86.54 21.49
C GLY A 6 38.02 -85.08 20.97
N ALA A 7 37.09 -84.18 21.30
CA ALA A 7 36.65 -83.77 22.63
C ALA A 7 35.44 -82.79 22.52
N THR A 8 34.65 -82.77 23.60
CA THR A 8 33.95 -81.62 24.21
C THR A 8 33.12 -80.66 23.36
N VAL A 9 31.81 -80.74 23.59
CA VAL A 9 30.81 -79.70 23.35
C VAL A 9 31.02 -78.56 24.36
N LEU A 10 31.21 -77.33 23.89
CA LEU A 10 30.77 -76.13 24.60
C LEU A 10 29.76 -75.41 23.69
N ALA A 11 28.56 -75.23 24.22
CA ALA A 11 27.57 -74.34 23.65
C ALA A 11 28.08 -72.89 23.74
N ALA A 12 28.06 -72.18 22.62
CA ALA A 12 28.02 -70.73 22.60
C ALA A 12 26.88 -70.34 21.65
N CYS A 13 25.93 -69.58 22.19
CA CYS A 13 24.75 -69.09 21.51
C CYS A 13 25.09 -68.35 20.21
N SER A 14 24.17 -68.48 19.27
CA SER A 14 23.99 -67.62 18.10
C SER A 14 24.12 -66.14 18.46
N ASP A 15 25.20 -65.51 18.02
CA ASP A 15 25.24 -64.06 17.81
C ASP A 15 24.80 -63.82 16.36
N LEU A 16 23.47 -63.87 16.16
CA LEU A 16 22.87 -63.22 15.00
C LEU A 16 22.94 -61.74 15.32
N GLY A 17 24.00 -61.08 14.82
CA GLY A 17 24.18 -59.65 14.99
C GLY A 17 22.87 -58.91 14.72
N ASP A 18 22.56 -57.97 15.61
CA ASP A 18 21.36 -57.15 15.57
C ASP A 18 21.11 -56.62 14.14
N PRO A 19 19.85 -56.57 13.66
CA PRO A 19 19.55 -55.84 12.44
C PRO A 19 20.03 -54.40 12.60
N PRO A 20 20.54 -53.74 11.55
CA PRO A 20 21.00 -52.37 11.66
C PRO A 20 19.83 -51.51 12.13
N THR A 21 19.88 -51.02 13.37
CA THR A 21 18.95 -50.01 13.90
C THR A 21 19.44 -48.61 13.57
N ASP A 22 20.21 -48.44 12.49
CA ASP A 22 20.61 -47.12 12.02
C ASP A 22 19.49 -46.60 11.10
N PRO A 23 18.62 -45.68 11.56
CA PRO A 23 17.59 -45.13 10.72
C PRO A 23 18.24 -44.04 9.87
N ASP A 24 18.95 -44.44 8.82
CA ASP A 24 19.56 -43.57 7.81
C ASP A 24 20.63 -42.57 8.36
N PRO A 25 21.92 -42.76 8.08
CA PRO A 25 23.01 -41.96 8.65
C PRO A 25 23.05 -40.49 8.18
N ASP A 26 22.16 -40.10 7.26
CA ASP A 26 21.96 -38.74 6.75
C ASP A 26 20.91 -37.93 7.56
N LYS A 27 20.12 -38.56 8.43
CA LYS A 27 19.05 -37.89 9.22
C LYS A 27 19.51 -37.02 10.37
N ASN A 28 20.82 -36.77 10.48
CA ASN A 28 21.38 -35.87 11.49
C ASN A 28 22.22 -34.74 10.88
N ASP A 29 22.09 -34.52 9.57
CA ASP A 29 22.67 -33.37 8.90
C ASP A 29 21.75 -32.14 8.99
N ALA A 30 22.34 -30.95 8.85
CA ALA A 30 21.57 -29.73 8.79
C ALA A 30 20.74 -29.69 7.49
N PRO A 31 19.48 -29.22 7.53
CA PRO A 31 18.60 -29.26 6.36
C PRO A 31 19.14 -28.42 5.21
N VAL A 32 18.85 -28.79 3.97
CA VAL A 32 19.15 -27.95 2.79
C VAL A 32 17.86 -27.56 2.09
N VAL A 33 17.53 -26.27 2.13
CA VAL A 33 16.38 -25.72 1.41
C VAL A 33 16.77 -25.46 -0.04
N ALA A 34 16.13 -26.18 -0.96
CA ALA A 34 16.32 -26.03 -2.39
C ALA A 34 15.42 -24.93 -2.98
N ALA A 35 14.17 -24.85 -2.54
CA ALA A 35 13.20 -23.87 -3.03
C ALA A 35 12.13 -23.53 -2.00
N VAL A 36 11.59 -22.33 -2.13
CA VAL A 36 10.45 -21.81 -1.38
C VAL A 36 9.44 -21.33 -2.43
N MET A 37 8.21 -21.86 -2.39
CA MET A 37 7.17 -21.55 -3.36
C MET A 37 5.81 -21.33 -2.66
N PRO A 38 5.18 -20.16 -2.86
CA PRO A 38 5.78 -18.97 -3.48
C PRO A 38 6.97 -18.43 -2.68
N ASP A 39 7.83 -17.67 -3.34
CA ASP A 39 8.95 -16.92 -2.73
C ASP A 39 8.49 -15.58 -2.10
N SER A 40 7.19 -15.32 -2.13
CA SER A 40 6.54 -14.16 -1.53
C SER A 40 5.11 -14.50 -1.05
N GLY A 41 4.64 -13.82 -0.01
CA GLY A 41 3.30 -14.07 0.54
C GLY A 41 2.94 -13.13 1.69
N ALA A 42 1.63 -12.96 1.89
CA ALA A 42 1.07 -12.15 2.95
C ALA A 42 0.95 -12.95 4.25
N VAL A 43 0.70 -12.26 5.35
CA VAL A 43 0.36 -12.89 6.64
C VAL A 43 -0.83 -13.83 6.44
N GLY A 44 -0.70 -15.08 6.88
CA GLY A 44 -1.71 -16.13 6.73
C GLY A 44 -1.52 -17.02 5.48
N ASP A 45 -0.70 -16.62 4.51
CA ASP A 45 -0.44 -17.45 3.34
C ASP A 45 0.35 -18.70 3.71
N THR A 46 0.04 -19.82 3.04
CA THR A 46 0.78 -21.07 3.18
C THR A 46 1.89 -21.14 2.13
N VAL A 47 3.12 -21.31 2.59
CA VAL A 47 4.34 -21.44 1.79
C VAL A 47 4.78 -22.89 1.77
N SER A 48 5.18 -23.40 0.60
CA SER A 48 5.79 -24.72 0.44
C SER A 48 7.31 -24.59 0.35
N ILE A 49 8.02 -25.30 1.21
CA ILE A 49 9.48 -25.27 1.32
C ILE A 49 9.98 -26.67 1.00
N SER A 50 10.73 -26.83 -0.09
CA SER A 50 11.25 -28.13 -0.54
C SER A 50 12.77 -28.20 -0.43
N GLY A 51 13.29 -29.38 -0.14
CA GLY A 51 14.71 -29.57 0.11
C GLY A 51 15.09 -31.01 0.42
N THR A 52 16.19 -31.18 1.15
CA THR A 52 16.69 -32.46 1.67
C THR A 52 17.03 -32.34 3.15
N ASP A 53 17.10 -33.48 3.82
CA ASP A 53 17.59 -33.61 5.20
C ASP A 53 16.71 -32.83 6.20
N PHE A 54 15.41 -32.67 5.91
CA PHE A 54 14.50 -32.04 6.87
C PHE A 54 14.23 -32.97 8.05
N GLY A 55 14.37 -34.29 7.85
CA GLY A 55 14.14 -35.33 8.84
C GLY A 55 12.67 -35.65 9.03
N ASP A 56 12.43 -36.81 9.65
CA ASP A 56 11.08 -37.32 9.95
C ASP A 56 10.45 -36.67 11.19
N VAL A 57 11.27 -36.00 12.02
CA VAL A 57 10.83 -35.29 13.22
C VAL A 57 10.84 -33.79 12.91
N ALA A 58 9.66 -33.17 12.99
CA ALA A 58 9.52 -31.75 12.73
C ALA A 58 10.37 -30.91 13.69
N GLY A 59 11.13 -29.98 13.12
CA GLY A 59 11.85 -28.96 13.87
C GLY A 59 11.10 -27.62 13.86
N SER A 60 11.78 -26.53 13.53
CA SER A 60 11.15 -25.20 13.39
C SER A 60 11.41 -24.57 12.02
N VAL A 61 10.48 -23.69 11.62
CA VAL A 61 10.62 -22.83 10.43
C VAL A 61 10.61 -21.39 10.90
N MET A 62 11.64 -20.63 10.53
CA MET A 62 11.78 -19.22 10.88
C MET A 62 11.84 -18.35 9.63
N LEU A 63 11.14 -17.22 9.65
CA LEU A 63 11.27 -16.14 8.67
C LEU A 63 11.89 -14.93 9.37
N GLY A 64 13.21 -14.73 9.15
CA GLY A 64 13.98 -13.80 9.96
C GLY A 64 13.97 -14.24 11.43
N ALA A 65 13.39 -13.42 12.30
CA ALA A 65 13.18 -13.74 13.72
C ALA A 65 11.79 -14.31 14.04
N ALA A 66 10.87 -14.32 13.07
CA ALA A 66 9.49 -14.76 13.28
C ALA A 66 9.36 -16.27 13.11
N ASN A 67 8.67 -16.94 14.04
CA ASN A 67 8.37 -18.36 13.93
C ASN A 67 7.16 -18.58 13.03
N MET A 68 7.32 -19.36 11.96
CA MET A 68 6.23 -19.72 11.07
C MET A 68 5.47 -20.94 11.63
N THR A 69 4.17 -21.02 11.36
CA THR A 69 3.35 -22.16 11.83
C THR A 69 3.42 -23.31 10.84
N ILE A 70 3.99 -24.45 11.25
CA ILE A 70 4.11 -25.65 10.41
C ILE A 70 2.73 -26.29 10.24
N VAL A 71 2.30 -26.47 8.99
CA VAL A 71 1.07 -27.17 8.58
C VAL A 71 1.34 -28.66 8.33
N SER A 72 2.45 -28.96 7.67
CA SER A 72 2.90 -30.33 7.42
C SER A 72 4.42 -30.38 7.28
N TRP A 73 5.03 -31.48 7.72
CA TRP A 73 6.46 -31.70 7.65
C TRP A 73 6.75 -33.12 7.18
N ASN A 74 7.68 -33.26 6.25
CA ASN A 74 8.38 -34.50 5.95
C ASN A 74 9.79 -34.15 5.48
N ASP A 75 10.62 -35.18 5.26
CA ASP A 75 12.03 -35.04 4.93
C ASP A 75 12.34 -34.17 3.68
N LEU A 76 11.40 -34.06 2.75
CA LEU A 76 11.60 -33.35 1.48
C LEU A 76 10.74 -32.10 1.33
N LEU A 77 9.72 -31.93 2.17
CA LEU A 77 8.72 -30.87 2.02
C LEU A 77 8.13 -30.44 3.37
N VAL A 78 8.18 -29.14 3.60
CA VAL A 78 7.47 -28.46 4.69
C VAL A 78 6.44 -27.50 4.11
N ARG A 79 5.24 -27.50 4.67
CA ARG A 79 4.26 -26.43 4.43
C ARG A 79 4.12 -25.62 5.70
N SER A 80 4.21 -24.30 5.60
CA SER A 80 4.21 -23.41 6.76
C SER A 80 3.47 -22.11 6.47
N ILE A 81 2.85 -21.51 7.48
CA ILE A 81 2.07 -20.28 7.37
C ILE A 81 2.92 -19.06 7.76
N VAL A 82 2.83 -17.99 6.97
CA VAL A 82 3.45 -16.68 7.28
C VAL A 82 2.75 -16.08 8.52
N PRO A 83 3.47 -15.83 9.62
CA PRO A 83 2.87 -15.37 10.87
C PRO A 83 2.55 -13.87 10.84
N GLU A 84 1.69 -13.42 11.75
CA GLU A 84 1.43 -11.99 11.98
C GLU A 84 2.71 -11.27 12.43
N GLY A 85 2.94 -10.07 11.89
CA GLY A 85 4.15 -9.29 12.16
C GLY A 85 5.42 -9.84 11.49
N ALA A 86 5.29 -10.81 10.58
CA ALA A 86 6.39 -11.20 9.70
C ALA A 86 6.88 -9.99 8.89
N VAL A 87 8.19 -9.94 8.66
CA VAL A 87 8.84 -8.93 7.83
C VAL A 87 9.64 -9.66 6.75
N THR A 88 9.76 -9.05 5.56
CA THR A 88 10.64 -9.55 4.50
C THR A 88 12.01 -9.96 5.04
N GLY A 89 12.47 -11.15 4.67
CA GLY A 89 13.69 -11.72 5.24
C GLY A 89 14.06 -13.05 4.60
N SER A 90 14.75 -13.91 5.35
CA SER A 90 15.10 -15.25 4.87
C SER A 90 14.40 -16.32 5.69
N ILE A 91 13.86 -17.31 4.99
CA ILE A 91 13.40 -18.58 5.57
C ILE A 91 14.60 -19.46 5.90
N ARG A 92 14.57 -20.04 7.10
CA ARG A 92 15.49 -21.09 7.57
C ARG A 92 14.70 -22.17 8.30
N LEU A 93 15.14 -23.41 8.14
CA LEU A 93 14.67 -24.57 8.90
C LEU A 93 15.72 -24.90 9.96
N LEU A 94 15.28 -25.37 11.13
CA LEU A 94 16.14 -25.93 12.17
C LEU A 94 15.65 -27.35 12.44
N ASN A 95 16.54 -28.34 12.33
CA ASN A 95 16.30 -29.72 12.78
C ASN A 95 17.35 -30.11 13.86
N ALA A 96 17.48 -31.40 14.17
CA ALA A 96 18.47 -31.90 15.12
C ALA A 96 19.94 -31.75 14.64
N GLY A 97 20.17 -31.81 13.33
CA GLY A 97 21.47 -31.64 12.69
C GLY A 97 21.92 -30.18 12.54
N GLY A 98 21.00 -29.23 12.66
CA GLY A 98 21.29 -27.79 12.73
C GLY A 98 20.38 -26.94 11.88
N THR A 99 20.84 -25.72 11.57
CA THR A 99 20.08 -24.73 10.79
C THR A 99 20.42 -24.83 9.31
N SER A 100 19.41 -24.71 8.46
CA SER A 100 19.57 -24.74 7.01
C SER A 100 20.30 -23.52 6.43
N ASN A 101 20.63 -23.60 5.14
CA ASN A 101 20.88 -22.41 4.33
C ASN A 101 19.68 -21.45 4.36
N ALA A 102 19.95 -20.19 4.03
CA ALA A 102 18.95 -19.14 4.00
C ALA A 102 18.38 -18.98 2.59
N VAL A 103 17.05 -18.97 2.46
CA VAL A 103 16.36 -18.64 1.22
C VAL A 103 15.52 -17.40 1.43
N SER A 104 15.66 -16.40 0.56
CA SER A 104 14.90 -15.15 0.67
C SER A 104 13.41 -15.39 0.49
N PHE A 105 12.62 -14.68 1.28
CA PHE A 105 11.16 -14.65 1.18
C PHE A 105 10.67 -13.22 1.43
N ARG A 106 9.86 -12.71 0.51
CA ARG A 106 9.26 -11.37 0.64
C ARG A 106 7.91 -11.47 1.35
N VAL A 107 7.80 -10.81 2.50
CA VAL A 107 6.50 -10.62 3.15
C VAL A 107 5.86 -9.41 2.51
N GLY A 108 4.64 -9.58 2.02
CA GLY A 108 3.94 -8.58 1.22
C GLY A 108 2.83 -9.25 0.43
N SER A 109 2.18 -8.52 -0.47
CA SER A 109 1.18 -9.12 -1.35
C SER A 109 1.89 -10.07 -2.33
N GLY A 110 1.96 -11.37 -2.01
CA GLY A 110 2.76 -12.34 -2.76
C GLY A 110 2.38 -12.49 -4.24
N GLY A 111 3.37 -12.60 -5.11
CA GLY A 111 3.21 -12.79 -6.56
C GLY A 111 2.85 -14.23 -6.99
N GLY A 112 2.70 -15.18 -6.07
CA GLY A 112 2.54 -16.60 -6.41
C GLY A 112 1.54 -17.36 -5.53
N GLY A 113 0.28 -16.94 -5.43
CA GLY A 113 -0.66 -17.77 -4.68
C GLY A 113 -2.10 -17.32 -4.54
N GLY A 114 -2.53 -16.22 -5.18
CA GLY A 114 -3.92 -15.77 -5.14
C GLY A 114 -4.15 -14.33 -4.67
N HIS A 115 -3.09 -13.56 -4.41
CA HIS A 115 -3.27 -12.14 -4.11
C HIS A 115 -3.63 -11.35 -5.39
N PRO A 116 -4.69 -10.51 -5.37
CA PRO A 116 -5.02 -9.67 -6.52
C PRO A 116 -3.88 -8.73 -6.87
N LEU A 117 -3.75 -8.42 -8.17
CA LEU A 117 -2.86 -7.36 -8.66
C LEU A 117 -3.18 -6.04 -7.94
N PRO A 118 -2.17 -5.18 -7.66
CA PRO A 118 -2.44 -3.88 -7.10
C PRO A 118 -3.30 -3.08 -8.08
N VAL A 119 -4.35 -2.45 -7.56
CA VAL A 119 -5.26 -1.59 -8.32
C VAL A 119 -5.46 -0.30 -7.55
N ILE A 120 -5.35 0.84 -8.25
CA ILE A 120 -5.75 2.14 -7.71
C ILE A 120 -7.20 2.37 -8.13
N SER A 121 -8.10 2.51 -7.15
CA SER A 121 -9.52 2.80 -7.40
C SER A 121 -9.77 4.29 -7.58
N ASP A 122 -9.08 5.13 -6.79
CA ASP A 122 -9.14 6.58 -6.90
C ASP A 122 -7.92 7.22 -6.22
N ILE A 123 -7.73 8.50 -6.50
CA ILE A 123 -6.75 9.34 -5.83
C ILE A 123 -7.41 10.62 -5.32
N VAL A 124 -6.95 11.11 -4.18
CA VAL A 124 -7.52 12.27 -3.51
C VAL A 124 -6.40 13.15 -2.95
N PRO A 125 -6.26 14.41 -3.41
CA PRO A 125 -7.03 15.04 -4.50
C PRO A 125 -6.56 14.59 -5.90
N LEU A 126 -7.39 14.77 -6.94
CA LEU A 126 -7.00 14.54 -8.35
C LEU A 126 -5.95 15.55 -8.86
N ARG A 127 -5.81 16.68 -8.17
CA ARG A 127 -4.88 17.75 -8.52
C ARG A 127 -4.43 18.50 -7.29
N THR A 128 -3.13 18.62 -7.06
CA THR A 128 -2.58 19.51 -6.01
C THR A 128 -1.16 19.95 -6.34
N VAL A 129 -0.54 20.74 -5.48
CA VAL A 129 0.80 21.30 -5.66
C VAL A 129 1.89 20.35 -5.16
N VAL A 130 3.12 20.56 -5.63
CA VAL A 130 4.32 19.87 -5.12
C VAL A 130 4.52 20.09 -3.62
N GLY A 131 5.00 19.07 -2.90
CA GLY A 131 5.18 19.06 -1.44
C GLY A 131 3.88 18.91 -0.64
N ASP A 132 2.71 18.85 -1.30
CA ASP A 132 1.46 18.49 -0.65
C ASP A 132 1.26 16.97 -0.64
N THR A 133 0.19 16.49 0.00
CA THR A 133 -0.10 15.06 0.13
C THR A 133 -1.16 14.55 -0.85
N LEU A 134 -1.02 13.28 -1.23
CA LEU A 134 -1.93 12.54 -2.11
C LEU A 134 -2.28 11.19 -1.49
N TRP A 135 -3.57 10.94 -1.32
CA TRP A 135 -4.09 9.62 -1.00
C TRP A 135 -4.32 8.83 -2.27
N LEU A 136 -3.88 7.57 -2.27
CA LEU A 136 -4.21 6.56 -3.26
C LEU A 136 -5.04 5.50 -2.55
N ASN A 137 -6.31 5.33 -2.94
CA ASN A 137 -7.11 4.22 -2.42
C ASN A 137 -7.20 3.12 -3.47
N GLY A 138 -7.34 1.89 -3.01
CA GLY A 138 -7.28 0.74 -3.89
C GLY A 138 -7.32 -0.58 -3.15
N THR A 139 -6.70 -1.59 -3.75
CA THR A 139 -6.55 -2.93 -3.18
C THR A 139 -5.23 -3.52 -3.63
N GLY A 140 -4.68 -4.47 -2.86
CA GLY A 140 -3.51 -5.22 -3.28
C GLY A 140 -2.18 -4.54 -3.00
N PHE A 141 -2.16 -3.46 -2.21
CA PHE A 141 -0.95 -2.74 -1.82
C PHE A 141 -0.14 -3.48 -0.75
N GLY A 142 -0.75 -4.47 -0.07
CA GLY A 142 -0.11 -5.29 0.95
C GLY A 142 -0.03 -4.63 2.33
N THR A 143 0.34 -5.45 3.32
CA THR A 143 0.46 -5.04 4.73
C THR A 143 1.91 -4.81 5.17
N ASP A 144 2.90 -5.25 4.39
CA ASP A 144 4.34 -4.95 4.55
C ASP A 144 4.74 -4.06 3.37
N PRO A 145 5.34 -2.87 3.61
CA PRO A 145 5.68 -1.93 2.56
C PRO A 145 6.92 -2.37 1.75
N GLY A 146 7.62 -3.45 2.15
CA GLY A 146 8.81 -4.03 1.51
C GLY A 146 9.31 -3.33 0.24
N ASP A 147 8.79 -3.76 -0.92
CA ASP A 147 9.15 -3.20 -2.23
C ASP A 147 8.06 -2.29 -2.82
N LEU A 148 7.13 -1.79 -2.01
CA LEU A 148 6.11 -0.86 -2.44
C LEU A 148 6.76 0.45 -2.88
N ARG A 149 6.47 0.86 -4.11
CA ARG A 149 6.91 2.11 -4.72
C ARG A 149 5.70 2.82 -5.30
N VAL A 150 5.62 4.14 -5.08
CA VAL A 150 4.65 4.99 -5.78
C VAL A 150 5.44 5.90 -6.70
N GLU A 151 5.08 5.91 -7.98
CA GLU A 151 5.77 6.72 -8.99
C GLU A 151 4.81 7.68 -9.66
N LEU A 152 5.21 8.94 -9.80
CA LEU A 152 4.49 9.95 -10.57
C LEU A 152 5.23 10.27 -11.85
N ALA A 153 4.52 10.82 -12.83
CA ALA A 153 5.13 11.38 -14.02
C ALA A 153 6.11 12.52 -13.65
N ALA A 154 7.25 12.55 -14.33
CA ALA A 154 8.25 13.60 -14.23
C ALA A 154 8.75 13.97 -15.64
N ALA A 155 9.33 15.16 -15.80
CA ALA A 155 9.88 15.59 -17.09
C ALA A 155 10.96 14.64 -17.64
N SER A 156 11.67 13.92 -16.76
CA SER A 156 12.70 12.93 -17.08
C SER A 156 12.21 11.47 -16.98
N GLY A 157 10.90 11.22 -17.05
CA GLY A 157 10.31 9.89 -16.96
C GLY A 157 9.38 9.76 -15.76
N ARG A 158 9.83 9.06 -14.72
CA ARG A 158 9.08 8.90 -13.47
C ARG A 158 9.91 9.41 -12.28
N VAL A 159 9.21 9.79 -11.21
CA VAL A 159 9.80 10.15 -9.92
C VAL A 159 9.10 9.37 -8.83
N GLU A 160 9.88 8.75 -7.95
CA GLU A 160 9.36 8.04 -6.78
C GLU A 160 8.85 9.05 -5.74
N ALA A 161 7.63 8.84 -5.26
CA ALA A 161 7.02 9.62 -4.19
C ALA A 161 7.36 9.05 -2.81
N PRO A 162 7.77 9.92 -1.86
CA PRO A 162 7.91 9.51 -0.47
C PRO A 162 6.57 8.99 0.07
N ILE A 163 6.56 7.72 0.51
CA ILE A 163 5.42 7.11 1.19
C ILE A 163 5.41 7.56 2.66
N LEU A 164 4.32 8.20 3.08
CA LEU A 164 4.11 8.71 4.43
C LEU A 164 3.36 7.72 5.32
N SER A 165 2.40 6.98 4.75
CA SER A 165 1.72 5.86 5.43
C SER A 165 1.16 4.87 4.42
N TRP A 166 0.98 3.60 4.82
CA TRP A 166 0.45 2.55 3.95
C TRP A 166 -0.51 1.62 4.71
N ALA A 167 -1.38 0.99 3.93
CA ALA A 167 -2.24 -0.13 4.26
C ALA A 167 -2.59 -0.85 2.94
N ASP A 168 -3.12 -2.07 3.01
CA ASP A 168 -3.44 -2.86 1.80
C ASP A 168 -4.40 -2.16 0.83
N THR A 169 -5.26 -1.29 1.37
CA THR A 169 -6.27 -0.56 0.59
C THR A 169 -5.99 0.93 0.45
N GLN A 170 -4.89 1.44 1.02
CA GLN A 170 -4.64 2.88 1.04
C GLN A 170 -3.16 3.23 1.20
N VAL A 171 -2.66 4.17 0.41
CA VAL A 171 -1.30 4.72 0.52
C VAL A 171 -1.39 6.24 0.58
N LEU A 172 -0.64 6.86 1.48
CA LEU A 172 -0.45 8.31 1.54
C LEU A 172 0.97 8.63 1.08
N VAL A 173 1.10 9.54 0.13
CA VAL A 173 2.40 10.01 -0.36
C VAL A 173 2.52 11.52 -0.34
N GLU A 174 3.75 12.02 -0.38
CA GLU A 174 4.08 13.42 -0.66
C GLU A 174 4.36 13.61 -2.16
N ILE A 175 3.84 14.68 -2.77
CA ILE A 175 4.08 15.00 -4.18
C ILE A 175 5.52 15.49 -4.37
N PRO A 176 6.36 14.78 -5.17
CA PRO A 176 7.75 15.18 -5.39
C PRO A 176 7.89 16.51 -6.11
N GLN A 177 9.01 17.22 -5.85
CA GLN A 177 9.31 18.52 -6.45
C GLN A 177 9.42 18.50 -7.99
N THR A 178 9.74 17.34 -8.58
CA THR A 178 9.88 17.17 -10.04
C THR A 178 8.64 16.53 -10.69
N ALA A 179 7.57 16.32 -9.93
CA ALA A 179 6.34 15.76 -10.44
C ALA A 179 5.68 16.72 -11.44
N VAL A 180 5.11 16.15 -12.50
CA VAL A 180 4.32 16.84 -13.51
C VAL A 180 3.00 16.10 -13.72
N ALA A 181 2.07 16.71 -14.47
CA ALA A 181 0.82 16.05 -14.82
C ALA A 181 1.08 14.72 -15.58
N GLY A 182 0.37 13.67 -15.19
CA GLY A 182 0.45 12.34 -15.81
C GLY A 182 0.04 11.23 -14.85
N LEU A 183 0.38 9.99 -15.22
CA LEU A 183 -0.04 8.81 -14.48
C LEU A 183 0.73 8.62 -13.17
N VAL A 184 -0.01 8.35 -12.11
CA VAL A 184 0.48 7.81 -10.84
C VAL A 184 0.34 6.29 -10.87
N THR A 185 1.41 5.58 -10.55
CA THR A 185 1.43 4.11 -10.49
C THR A 185 1.90 3.64 -9.13
N VAL A 186 1.33 2.52 -8.65
CA VAL A 186 1.85 1.79 -7.50
C VAL A 186 2.47 0.49 -8.00
N THR A 187 3.68 0.22 -7.57
CA THR A 187 4.43 -1.00 -7.88
C THR A 187 4.77 -1.72 -6.59
N ASP A 188 4.53 -3.03 -6.53
CA ASP A 188 4.93 -3.92 -5.45
C ASP A 188 5.73 -5.08 -6.04
N GLY A 189 7.06 -5.02 -5.88
CA GLY A 189 7.99 -5.91 -6.55
C GLY A 189 7.89 -5.79 -8.08
N ASP A 190 7.56 -6.89 -8.76
CA ASP A 190 7.40 -6.93 -10.22
C ASP A 190 5.96 -6.61 -10.69
N ARG A 191 5.05 -6.30 -9.76
CA ARG A 191 3.62 -6.09 -10.05
C ARG A 191 3.33 -4.60 -10.02
N SER A 192 2.72 -4.07 -11.07
CA SER A 192 2.39 -2.64 -11.16
C SER A 192 0.93 -2.42 -11.54
N THR A 193 0.36 -1.32 -11.07
CA THR A 193 -0.97 -0.86 -11.46
C THR A 193 -0.97 -0.32 -12.89
N GLU A 194 -2.11 -0.31 -13.58
CA GLU A 194 -2.29 0.40 -14.86
C GLU A 194 -2.04 1.93 -14.76
N GLY A 195 -2.16 2.47 -13.56
CA GLY A 195 -1.97 3.88 -13.24
C GLY A 195 -3.26 4.71 -13.36
N ILE A 196 -3.23 5.90 -12.77
CA ILE A 196 -4.36 6.85 -12.73
C ILE A 196 -3.87 8.27 -12.96
N ASP A 197 -4.63 9.06 -13.70
CA ASP A 197 -4.26 10.44 -14.03
C ASP A 197 -4.23 11.33 -12.78
N PHE A 198 -3.15 12.10 -12.65
CA PHE A 198 -2.97 13.14 -11.65
C PHE A 198 -2.45 14.42 -12.32
N ASP A 199 -2.90 15.56 -11.84
CA ASP A 199 -2.46 16.87 -12.32
C ASP A 199 -1.73 17.65 -11.22
N VAL A 200 -0.74 18.46 -11.61
CA VAL A 200 0.06 19.25 -10.67
C VAL A 200 -0.34 20.71 -10.78
N ALA A 201 -0.89 21.25 -9.68
CA ALA A 201 -1.22 22.66 -9.58
C ALA A 201 0.08 23.51 -9.55
N PRO A 202 0.11 24.67 -10.24
CA PRO A 202 1.32 25.46 -10.39
C PRO A 202 1.77 26.16 -9.11
N GLU A 203 0.86 26.42 -8.18
CA GLU A 203 1.14 27.18 -6.96
C GLU A 203 0.19 26.84 -5.82
N LEU A 204 0.62 27.19 -4.59
CA LEU A 204 -0.22 27.18 -3.40
C LEU A 204 -1.20 28.35 -3.45
N ILE A 205 -2.47 28.10 -3.15
CA ILE A 205 -3.51 29.12 -3.06
C ILE A 205 -3.79 29.42 -1.59
N SER A 206 -3.69 30.70 -1.21
CA SER A 206 -4.18 31.22 0.07
C SER A 206 -5.56 31.83 -0.10
N PHE A 207 -6.44 31.51 0.85
CA PHE A 207 -7.74 32.16 0.90
C PHE A 207 -7.64 33.69 1.03
N GLY A 208 -6.79 34.18 1.93
CA GLY A 208 -6.67 35.59 2.24
C GLY A 208 -6.15 36.43 1.07
N SER A 209 -5.06 36.01 0.42
CA SER A 209 -4.41 36.79 -0.65
C SER A 209 -5.01 36.58 -2.04
N ASP A 210 -5.50 35.37 -2.33
CA ASP A 210 -5.83 34.99 -3.71
C ASP A 210 -7.34 34.93 -3.93
N LEU A 211 -8.10 34.48 -2.92
CA LEU A 211 -9.56 34.36 -3.04
C LEU A 211 -10.31 35.58 -2.52
N LEU A 212 -10.00 36.06 -1.31
CA LEU A 212 -10.74 37.17 -0.70
C LEU A 212 -10.12 38.53 -1.01
N ASN A 213 -8.87 38.75 -0.60
CA ASN A 213 -8.11 40.01 -0.70
C ASN A 213 -8.97 41.28 -0.64
N ALA A 214 -9.66 41.47 0.48
CA ALA A 214 -10.62 42.56 0.68
C ALA A 214 -10.01 43.96 0.54
N GLN A 215 -8.68 44.10 0.65
CA GLN A 215 -7.96 45.36 0.60
C GLN A 215 -7.51 45.78 -0.82
N ARG A 216 -7.48 44.87 -1.82
CA ARG A 216 -6.91 45.17 -3.16
C ARG A 216 -7.88 45.07 -4.34
N THR A 217 -9.14 44.70 -4.16
CA THR A 217 -10.09 44.38 -5.27
C THR A 217 -9.65 43.24 -6.21
N GLN A 218 -8.48 42.64 -5.99
CA GLN A 218 -7.85 41.64 -6.86
C GLN A 218 -8.14 40.19 -6.47
N GLY A 219 -8.63 39.95 -5.24
CA GLY A 219 -9.01 38.60 -4.81
C GLY A 219 -10.16 38.08 -5.66
N LEU A 220 -10.12 36.80 -6.01
CA LEU A 220 -11.03 36.23 -6.99
C LEU A 220 -12.52 36.48 -6.67
N PHE A 221 -12.93 36.30 -5.42
CA PHE A 221 -14.32 36.52 -5.01
C PHE A 221 -14.75 37.98 -4.99
N VAL A 222 -13.82 38.92 -4.90
CA VAL A 222 -14.12 40.35 -5.04
C VAL A 222 -14.15 40.71 -6.53
N ALA A 223 -13.16 40.26 -7.30
CA ALA A 223 -13.04 40.52 -8.73
C ALA A 223 -14.20 39.93 -9.55
N GLN A 224 -14.72 38.78 -9.14
CA GLN A 224 -15.90 38.14 -9.77
C GLN A 224 -17.23 38.63 -9.18
N GLY A 225 -17.21 39.61 -8.28
CA GLY A 225 -18.42 40.18 -7.69
C GLY A 225 -19.15 39.25 -6.71
N CYS A 226 -18.59 38.08 -6.38
CA CYS A 226 -19.21 37.14 -5.43
C CYS A 226 -19.49 37.82 -4.10
N SER A 227 -18.56 38.65 -3.60
CA SER A 227 -18.70 39.36 -2.32
C SER A 227 -19.80 40.42 -2.33
N ALA A 228 -20.26 40.90 -3.50
CA ALA A 228 -21.35 41.87 -3.56
C ALA A 228 -22.68 41.26 -3.10
N CYS A 229 -22.86 39.96 -3.32
CA CYS A 229 -24.03 39.21 -2.85
C CYS A 229 -23.66 38.35 -1.65
N HIS A 230 -22.67 37.46 -1.77
CA HIS A 230 -22.33 36.39 -0.81
C HIS A 230 -21.37 36.78 0.32
N PHE A 231 -21.21 38.06 0.69
CA PHE A 231 -20.33 38.40 1.82
C PHE A 231 -21.02 38.24 3.18
N ASP A 232 -22.22 38.78 3.32
CA ASP A 232 -23.04 38.64 4.54
C ASP A 232 -24.16 37.61 4.30
N ARG A 233 -24.36 36.69 5.25
CA ARG A 233 -25.37 35.64 5.19
C ARG A 233 -26.81 36.16 5.13
N GLN A 234 -27.02 37.44 5.40
CA GLN A 234 -28.34 38.07 5.51
C GLN A 234 -28.98 38.44 4.14
N PHE A 235 -28.21 38.55 3.06
CA PHE A 235 -28.72 39.05 1.77
C PHE A 235 -29.07 37.95 0.76
N GLY A 236 -30.18 37.23 0.93
CA GLY A 236 -30.71 36.34 -0.12
C GLY A 236 -29.77 35.22 -0.59
N ASN A 237 -28.72 34.95 0.18
CA ASN A 237 -27.65 33.98 -0.15
C ASN A 237 -27.95 32.58 0.37
N ASN A 238 -29.17 32.34 0.84
CA ASN A 238 -29.55 31.05 1.44
C ASN A 238 -28.56 30.61 2.54
N GLY A 239 -28.05 31.55 3.34
CA GLY A 239 -27.10 31.30 4.43
C GLY A 239 -25.65 31.04 4.01
N PHE A 240 -25.33 31.04 2.72
CA PHE A 240 -23.96 30.87 2.20
C PHE A 240 -23.16 32.17 2.27
N SER A 241 -21.87 32.08 2.61
CA SER A 241 -20.94 33.21 2.56
C SER A 241 -19.57 32.78 2.00
N VAL A 242 -18.97 33.67 1.19
CA VAL A 242 -17.58 33.56 0.69
C VAL A 242 -16.58 34.36 1.55
N GLY A 243 -17.01 34.88 2.69
CA GLY A 243 -16.21 35.79 3.52
C GLY A 243 -15.07 35.11 4.29
N ASN A 244 -15.13 33.80 4.51
CA ASN A 244 -14.06 33.02 5.14
C ASN A 244 -14.14 31.52 4.78
N PRO A 245 -13.05 30.74 4.96
CA PRO A 245 -13.03 29.32 4.64
C PRO A 245 -14.04 28.49 5.41
N THR A 246 -14.27 28.80 6.69
CA THR A 246 -15.21 28.07 7.55
C THR A 246 -16.64 28.15 7.02
N ASP A 247 -17.04 29.34 6.55
CA ASP A 247 -18.36 29.57 6.00
C ASP A 247 -18.55 28.89 4.64
N ILE A 248 -17.51 28.89 3.79
CA ILE A 248 -17.53 28.15 2.53
C ILE A 248 -17.62 26.65 2.80
N ARG A 249 -16.86 26.14 3.78
CA ARG A 249 -16.92 24.72 4.15
C ARG A 249 -18.30 24.33 4.67
N ALA A 250 -18.88 25.17 5.54
CA ALA A 250 -20.20 24.92 6.12
C ALA A 250 -21.32 25.01 5.06
N GLY A 251 -21.18 25.93 4.11
CA GLY A 251 -22.18 26.16 3.07
C GLY A 251 -23.44 26.86 3.59
N GLY A 252 -24.56 26.61 2.91
CA GLY A 252 -25.86 27.23 3.20
C GLY A 252 -26.98 26.18 3.33
N ILE A 253 -28.22 26.53 2.97
CA ILE A 253 -29.36 25.60 3.05
C ILE A 253 -29.23 24.36 2.15
N HIS A 254 -28.34 24.42 1.15
CA HIS A 254 -28.07 23.32 0.22
C HIS A 254 -26.97 22.37 0.73
N GLY A 255 -26.51 22.53 1.96
CA GLY A 255 -25.44 21.76 2.56
C GLY A 255 -24.05 22.38 2.36
N PRO A 256 -22.98 21.63 2.66
CA PRO A 256 -21.58 22.07 2.52
C PRO A 256 -21.29 22.58 1.12
N ALA A 257 -20.75 23.80 1.00
CA ALA A 257 -20.39 24.33 -0.31
C ALA A 257 -19.05 23.77 -0.81
N ALA A 258 -18.12 23.47 0.09
CA ALA A 258 -16.84 22.86 -0.25
C ALA A 258 -16.50 21.68 0.66
N VAL A 259 -15.97 20.62 0.05
CA VAL A 259 -15.44 19.44 0.72
C VAL A 259 -13.92 19.46 0.52
N PRO A 260 -13.11 19.66 1.59
CA PRO A 260 -11.65 19.71 1.47
C PRO A 260 -11.10 18.50 0.72
N ARG A 261 -10.09 18.71 -0.14
CA ARG A 261 -9.48 17.67 -1.00
C ARG A 261 -10.37 17.12 -2.12
N HIS A 262 -11.64 17.53 -2.21
CA HIS A 262 -12.61 17.00 -3.16
C HIS A 262 -13.30 18.12 -3.97
N ALA A 263 -12.53 18.88 -4.75
CA ALA A 263 -13.05 20.00 -5.54
C ALA A 263 -14.18 19.58 -6.50
N GLU A 264 -14.05 18.45 -7.20
CA GLU A 264 -15.07 18.00 -8.16
C GLU A 264 -16.41 17.63 -7.50
N GLN A 265 -16.36 17.21 -6.24
CA GLN A 265 -17.54 16.84 -5.45
C GLN A 265 -18.13 18.05 -4.71
N SER A 266 -17.38 19.16 -4.66
CA SER A 266 -17.77 20.37 -3.94
C SER A 266 -18.87 21.12 -4.67
N LEU A 267 -19.96 21.40 -3.95
CA LEU A 267 -21.14 22.09 -4.48
C LEU A 267 -20.79 23.43 -5.13
N ILE A 268 -19.90 24.23 -4.53
CA ILE A 268 -19.47 25.52 -5.08
C ILE A 268 -18.88 25.36 -6.49
N ILE A 269 -18.08 24.31 -6.73
CA ILE A 269 -17.50 24.06 -8.05
C ILE A 269 -18.58 23.67 -9.06
N ARG A 270 -19.51 22.80 -8.67
CA ARG A 270 -20.63 22.40 -9.54
C ARG A 270 -21.57 23.56 -9.87
N VAL A 271 -21.79 24.48 -8.92
CA VAL A 271 -22.56 25.72 -9.12
C VAL A 271 -21.82 26.71 -10.03
N LEU A 272 -20.50 26.88 -9.85
CA LEU A 272 -19.68 27.76 -10.70
C LEU A 272 -19.61 27.24 -12.15
N LYS A 273 -19.54 25.92 -12.33
CA LYS A 273 -19.61 25.27 -13.65
C LYS A 273 -21.02 25.20 -14.23
N GLY A 274 -22.06 25.52 -13.46
CA GLY A 274 -23.45 25.47 -13.90
C GLY A 274 -24.00 24.06 -14.17
N ILE A 275 -23.42 23.05 -13.50
CA ILE A 275 -23.80 21.64 -13.64
C ILE A 275 -24.59 21.10 -12.44
N GLU A 276 -24.78 21.92 -11.40
CA GLU A 276 -25.56 21.55 -10.22
C GLU A 276 -27.08 21.61 -10.50
N PRO A 277 -27.82 20.49 -10.42
CA PRO A 277 -29.26 20.48 -10.65
C PRO A 277 -30.01 21.29 -9.57
N GLY A 278 -30.97 22.10 -10.00
CA GLY A 278 -31.87 22.82 -9.07
C GLY A 278 -31.26 24.04 -8.38
N ILE A 279 -30.00 24.38 -8.67
CA ILE A 279 -29.35 25.59 -8.18
C ILE A 279 -28.92 26.44 -9.38
N GLN A 280 -29.28 27.72 -9.36
CA GLN A 280 -28.91 28.67 -10.40
C GLN A 280 -27.37 28.79 -10.46
N ARG A 281 -26.81 28.67 -11.68
CA ARG A 281 -25.38 28.91 -11.92
C ARG A 281 -24.97 30.28 -11.39
N MET A 282 -23.80 30.33 -10.76
CA MET A 282 -23.14 31.56 -10.34
C MET A 282 -21.80 31.75 -11.07
N PRO A 283 -21.31 32.99 -11.24
CA PRO A 283 -22.00 34.25 -10.95
C PRO A 283 -23.24 34.49 -11.83
N GLN A 284 -24.22 35.27 -11.33
CA GLN A 284 -25.34 35.70 -12.18
C GLN A 284 -24.83 36.65 -13.27
N GLY A 285 -25.34 36.51 -14.49
CA GLY A 285 -24.99 37.40 -15.61
C GLY A 285 -23.80 36.96 -16.47
N GLY A 286 -23.20 35.79 -16.22
CA GLY A 286 -22.13 35.26 -17.07
C GLY A 286 -21.70 33.84 -16.72
N GLU A 287 -20.80 33.29 -17.52
CA GLU A 287 -20.01 32.11 -17.14
C GLU A 287 -18.68 32.59 -16.57
N MET A 288 -18.24 31.99 -15.47
CA MET A 288 -16.92 32.28 -14.90
C MET A 288 -15.84 31.57 -15.73
N PRO A 289 -14.76 32.26 -16.13
CA PRO A 289 -13.67 31.64 -16.87
C PRO A 289 -13.14 30.37 -16.18
N ALA A 290 -12.96 29.29 -16.95
CA ALA A 290 -12.49 28.01 -16.42
C ALA A 290 -11.17 28.13 -15.63
N ALA A 291 -10.25 28.98 -16.08
CA ALA A 291 -8.99 29.24 -15.38
C ALA A 291 -9.18 29.83 -13.97
N GLN A 292 -10.23 30.62 -13.77
CA GLN A 292 -10.56 31.18 -12.46
C GLN A 292 -11.28 30.16 -11.58
N ILE A 293 -12.16 29.34 -12.15
CA ILE A 293 -12.78 28.21 -11.42
C ILE A 293 -11.66 27.29 -10.90
N ARG A 294 -10.63 27.03 -11.71
CA ARG A 294 -9.47 26.21 -11.29
C ARG A 294 -8.75 26.74 -10.05
N ILE A 295 -8.71 28.05 -9.82
CA ILE A 295 -8.11 28.62 -8.60
C ILE A 295 -8.89 28.18 -7.35
N VAL A 296 -10.23 28.15 -7.45
CA VAL A 296 -11.09 27.67 -6.36
C VAL A 296 -10.94 26.16 -6.19
N GLU A 297 -10.85 25.41 -7.28
CA GLU A 297 -10.61 23.96 -7.25
C GLU A 297 -9.26 23.63 -6.60
N ASP A 298 -8.19 24.31 -6.99
CA ASP A 298 -6.84 24.14 -6.45
C ASP A 298 -6.81 24.46 -4.96
N TRP A 299 -7.44 25.56 -4.52
CA TRP A 299 -7.56 25.87 -3.11
C TRP A 299 -8.30 24.79 -2.29
N ILE A 300 -9.43 24.28 -2.81
CA ILE A 300 -10.18 23.20 -2.16
C ILE A 300 -9.32 21.93 -2.08
N ASN A 301 -8.67 21.56 -3.18
CA ASN A 301 -7.85 20.37 -3.26
C ASN A 301 -6.58 20.44 -2.40
N GLN A 302 -6.05 21.64 -2.16
CA GLN A 302 -4.94 21.89 -1.22
C GLN A 302 -5.38 21.88 0.26
N GLY A 303 -6.66 21.60 0.52
CA GLY A 303 -7.21 21.45 1.87
C GLY A 303 -7.84 22.72 2.44
N MET A 304 -8.18 23.70 1.59
CA MET A 304 -8.85 24.94 1.99
C MET A 304 -8.07 25.75 3.03
N ARG A 305 -6.76 25.89 2.84
CA ARG A 305 -5.87 26.56 3.79
C ARG A 305 -6.11 28.07 3.83
N ASP A 306 -5.97 28.64 5.03
CA ASP A 306 -5.97 30.08 5.29
C ASP A 306 -4.53 30.45 5.64
N ASN A 307 -3.72 30.79 4.64
CA ASN A 307 -2.27 30.99 4.77
C ASN A 307 -1.98 32.43 5.17
#